data_AF-A0A087RXE9-F1
#
_entry.id   AF-A0A087RXE9-F1
#
_cell.length_a   1.000
_cell.length_b   1.000
_cell.length_c   1.000
_cell.angle_alpha   90.00
_cell.angle_beta   90.00
_cell.angle_gamma   90.00
#
_symmetry.space_group_name_H-M   'P 1'
#
loop_
_entity.id
_entity.type
_entity.pdbx_description
1 polymer ?
#
loop_
_entity_poly.entity_id
_entity_poly.type
_entity_poly.pdbx_seq_one_letter_code
_entity_poly.pdbx_strand_id
1 'polypeptide(L)'
;MTKVWMGAIFLKDEGGYEILLKSLEHYKKRLRTIGQSPELKDSAAMFASVLNQQAMKTVPKIDEVVEKIKNSINDIQAVKNLSDEVPFFEKALMCYESDIDKAQNTGHEYFVKLVGDLAEAKNDLDIIKIALKKIKEYSE
;
A
#
# COMPACT_ATOMS: atom_id res chain seq x y z
N MET A 1 -21.64 -16.32 -13.95
CA MET A 1 -20.63 -16.99 -13.11
C MET A 1 -20.00 -15.92 -12.23
N THR A 2 -19.81 -16.21 -10.95
CA THR A 2 -19.23 -15.27 -9.99
C THR A 2 -17.72 -15.37 -10.11
N LYS A 3 -17.05 -14.29 -10.53
CA LYS A 3 -15.59 -14.26 -10.63
C LYS A 3 -14.97 -14.55 -9.27
N VAL A 4 -14.06 -15.52 -9.19
CA VAL A 4 -13.34 -15.84 -7.96
C VAL A 4 -12.03 -15.06 -7.95
N TRP A 5 -11.81 -14.28 -6.89
CA TRP A 5 -10.55 -13.55 -6.72
C TRP A 5 -9.40 -14.51 -6.38
N MET A 6 -8.45 -14.64 -7.30
CA MET A 6 -7.31 -15.56 -7.17
C MET A 6 -6.18 -14.94 -6.36
N GLY A 7 -6.13 -13.61 -6.25
CA GLY A 7 -5.18 -12.91 -5.38
C GLY A 7 -5.25 -13.33 -3.91
N ALA A 8 -6.36 -13.93 -3.47
CA ALA A 8 -6.49 -14.51 -2.13
C ALA A 8 -5.47 -15.64 -1.87
N ILE A 9 -5.14 -16.44 -2.89
CA ILE A 9 -4.13 -17.50 -2.78
C ILE A 9 -2.75 -16.89 -2.60
N PHE A 10 -2.42 -15.86 -3.38
CA PHE A 10 -1.17 -15.14 -3.23
C PHE A 10 -1.02 -14.56 -1.82
N LEU A 11 -2.06 -13.90 -1.30
CA LEU A 11 -2.00 -13.32 0.03
C LEU A 11 -1.80 -14.37 1.13
N LYS A 12 -2.55 -15.48 1.08
CA LYS A 12 -2.52 -16.49 2.14
C LYS A 12 -1.39 -17.51 2.00
N ASP A 13 -1.28 -18.14 0.84
CA ASP A 13 -0.46 -19.34 0.65
C ASP A 13 0.93 -19.03 0.07
N GLU A 14 1.11 -17.89 -0.61
CA GLU A 14 2.40 -17.45 -1.16
C GLU A 14 3.12 -16.41 -0.28
N GLY A 15 2.58 -16.09 0.91
CA GLY A 15 3.16 -15.09 1.83
C GLY A 15 2.94 -13.63 1.40
N GLY A 16 2.09 -13.38 0.40
CA GLY A 16 1.85 -12.04 -0.16
C GLY A 16 1.27 -11.02 0.83
N TYR A 17 0.71 -11.47 1.95
CA TYR A 17 0.23 -10.58 3.00
C TYR A 17 1.35 -9.73 3.63
N GLU A 18 2.59 -10.21 3.67
CA GLU A 18 3.70 -9.50 4.32
C GLU A 18 4.01 -8.18 3.62
N ILE A 19 4.19 -8.23 2.31
CA ILE A 19 4.44 -7.02 1.52
C ILE A 19 3.23 -6.09 1.53
N LEU A 20 2.02 -6.64 1.51
CA LEU A 20 0.80 -5.84 1.55
C LEU A 20 0.67 -5.07 2.87
N LEU A 21 0.94 -5.72 4.00
CA LEU A 21 0.94 -5.08 5.32
C LEU A 21 2.05 -4.02 5.42
N LYS A 22 3.25 -4.31 4.90
CA LYS A 22 4.36 -3.34 4.84
C LYS A 22 3.96 -2.10 4.03
N SER A 23 3.36 -2.29 2.86
CA SER A 23 2.86 -1.21 2.00
C SER A 23 1.73 -0.41 2.63
N LEU A 24 0.79 -1.06 3.33
CA LEU A 24 -0.29 -0.38 4.05
C LEU A 24 0.27 0.52 5.17
N GLU A 25 1.23 0.01 5.94
CA GLU A 25 1.85 0.82 6.99
C GLU A 25 2.74 1.93 6.44
N HIS A 26 3.44 1.69 5.34
CA HIS A 26 4.14 2.75 4.62
C HIS A 26 3.16 3.84 4.15
N TYR A 27 2.07 3.45 3.51
CA TYR A 27 1.05 4.38 3.04
C TYR A 27 0.44 5.20 4.18
N LYS A 28 0.23 4.58 5.34
CA LYS A 28 -0.21 5.29 6.56
C LYS A 28 0.82 6.32 7.04
N LYS A 29 2.10 5.96 7.10
CA LYS A 29 3.20 6.89 7.45
C LYS A 29 3.25 8.05 6.46
N ARG A 30 3.09 7.78 5.17
CA ARG A 30 3.05 8.77 4.09
C ARG A 30 1.90 9.76 4.30
N LEU A 31 0.70 9.27 4.55
CA LEU A 31 -0.48 10.12 4.80
C LEU A 31 -0.31 10.99 6.05
N ARG A 32 0.26 10.44 7.13
CA ARG A 32 0.52 11.19 8.37
C ARG A 32 1.56 12.31 8.22
N THR A 33 2.44 12.19 7.23
CA THR A 33 3.51 13.16 6.97
C THR A 33 3.30 13.92 5.66
N ILE A 34 2.10 13.84 5.05
CA ILE A 34 1.87 14.34 3.69
C ILE A 34 2.15 15.84 3.56
N GLY A 35 1.87 16.62 4.61
CA GLY A 35 2.16 18.06 4.69
C GLY A 35 3.65 18.42 4.65
N GLN A 36 4.55 17.46 4.92
CA GLN A 36 6.00 17.64 4.83
C GLN A 36 6.55 17.21 3.47
N SER A 37 5.70 16.65 2.60
CA SER A 37 6.11 16.20 1.28
C SER A 37 6.67 17.36 0.44
N PRO A 38 7.82 17.18 -0.23
CA PRO A 38 8.32 18.19 -1.16
C PRO A 38 7.37 18.43 -2.33
N GLU A 39 6.52 17.46 -2.67
CA GLU A 39 5.51 17.57 -3.73
C GLU A 39 4.35 18.50 -3.37
N LEU A 40 4.23 18.94 -2.11
CA LEU A 40 3.22 19.91 -1.68
C LEU A 40 3.71 21.37 -1.65
N LYS A 41 4.95 21.62 -2.07
CA LYS A 41 5.49 22.97 -2.15
C LYS A 41 4.86 23.76 -3.32
N ASP A 42 4.89 25.08 -3.21
CA ASP A 42 4.44 26.06 -4.21
C ASP A 42 2.96 25.98 -4.62
N SER A 43 2.61 25.21 -5.66
CA SER A 43 1.28 25.22 -6.29
C SER A 43 0.31 24.19 -5.70
N ALA A 44 0.80 23.24 -4.90
CA ALA A 44 -0.01 22.24 -4.23
C ALA A 44 -0.47 22.66 -2.81
N ALA A 45 0.03 23.78 -2.28
CA ALA A 45 -0.39 24.31 -0.98
C ALA A 45 -1.90 24.60 -0.92
N MET A 46 -2.52 24.98 -2.04
CA MET A 46 -3.97 25.19 -2.14
C MET A 46 -4.78 23.90 -1.96
N PHE A 47 -4.17 22.73 -2.19
CA PHE A 47 -4.79 21.42 -1.98
C PHE A 47 -4.43 20.79 -0.64
N ALA A 48 -3.56 21.43 0.16
CA ALA A 48 -3.08 20.87 1.42
C ALA A 48 -4.24 20.56 2.39
N SER A 49 -5.29 21.39 2.44
CA SER A 49 -6.47 21.14 3.27
C SER A 49 -7.23 19.89 2.82
N VAL A 50 -7.46 19.73 1.52
CA VAL A 50 -8.16 18.57 0.93
C VAL A 50 -7.35 17.29 1.13
N LEU A 51 -6.04 17.34 0.92
CA LEU A 51 -5.15 16.20 1.13
C LEU A 51 -5.10 15.78 2.60
N ASN A 52 -5.04 16.74 3.53
CA ASN A 52 -5.10 16.45 4.96
C ASN A 52 -6.46 15.84 5.36
N GLN A 53 -7.57 16.38 4.85
CA GLN A 53 -8.90 15.79 5.10
C GLN A 53 -9.01 14.37 4.55
N GLN A 54 -8.45 14.11 3.37
CA GLN A 54 -8.42 12.78 2.79
C GLN A 54 -7.54 11.82 3.62
N ALA A 55 -6.39 12.29 4.10
CA ALA A 55 -5.51 11.53 4.99
C ALA A 55 -6.22 11.17 6.31
N MET A 56 -6.96 12.11 6.91
CA MET A 56 -7.73 11.88 8.15
C MET A 56 -8.79 10.78 8.00
N LYS A 57 -9.37 10.62 6.81
CA LYS A 57 -10.35 9.56 6.53
C LYS A 57 -9.68 8.24 6.14
N THR A 58 -8.56 8.33 5.44
CA THR A 58 -7.88 7.16 4.87
C THR A 58 -7.06 6.42 5.91
N VAL A 59 -6.42 7.11 6.86
CA VAL A 59 -5.62 6.46 7.93
C VAL A 59 -6.46 5.47 8.76
N PRO A 60 -7.67 5.81 9.26
CA PRO A 60 -8.54 4.85 9.93
C PRO A 60 -8.96 3.67 9.04
N LYS A 61 -9.17 3.90 7.74
CA LYS A 61 -9.49 2.82 6.79
C LYS A 61 -8.30 1.87 6.61
N ILE A 62 -7.06 2.36 6.65
CA ILE A 62 -5.87 1.49 6.66
C ILE A 62 -5.89 0.59 7.89
N ASP A 63 -6.17 1.15 9.08
CA ASP A 63 -6.25 0.37 10.32
C ASP A 63 -7.32 -0.73 10.23
N GLU A 64 -8.52 -0.40 9.72
CA GLU A 64 -9.60 -1.36 9.48
C GLU A 64 -9.17 -2.48 8.53
N VAL A 65 -8.52 -2.13 7.41
CA VAL A 65 -8.09 -3.10 6.39
C VAL A 65 -6.96 -4.00 6.89
N VAL A 66 -6.00 -3.45 7.63
CA VAL A 66 -4.94 -4.21 8.28
C VAL A 66 -5.53 -5.25 9.23
N GLU A 67 -6.51 -4.87 10.05
CA GLU A 67 -7.18 -5.81 10.95
C GLU A 67 -8.02 -6.86 10.19
N LYS A 68 -8.70 -6.48 9.10
CA LYS A 68 -9.37 -7.45 8.22
C LYS A 68 -8.41 -8.50 7.65
N ILE A 69 -7.22 -8.09 7.19
CA ILE A 69 -6.20 -9.02 6.69
C ILE A 69 -5.75 -9.96 7.80
N LYS A 70 -5.37 -9.44 8.97
CA LYS A 70 -4.90 -10.27 10.10
C LYS A 70 -5.95 -11.27 10.57
N ASN A 71 -7.21 -10.86 10.62
CA ASN A 71 -8.32 -11.73 11.06
C ASN A 71 -8.71 -12.78 10.01
N SER A 72 -8.40 -12.57 8.74
CA SER A 72 -8.77 -13.48 7.65
C SER A 72 -7.63 -14.39 7.18
N ILE A 73 -6.36 -14.07 7.47
CA ILE A 73 -5.20 -14.71 6.82
C ILE A 73 -5.15 -16.24 6.94
N ASN A 74 -5.75 -16.81 8.00
CA ASN A 74 -5.78 -18.25 8.21
C ASN A 74 -6.96 -18.97 7.52
N ASP A 75 -7.92 -18.25 6.94
CA ASP A 75 -9.09 -18.78 6.24
C ASP A 75 -9.18 -18.22 4.82
N ILE A 76 -8.96 -19.09 3.82
CA ILE A 76 -8.99 -18.71 2.41
C ILE A 76 -10.34 -18.13 1.96
N GLN A 77 -11.46 -18.55 2.57
CA GLN A 77 -12.77 -17.98 2.23
C GLN A 77 -12.92 -16.57 2.81
N ALA A 78 -12.42 -16.35 4.03
CA ALA A 78 -12.36 -15.01 4.62
C ALA A 78 -11.45 -14.08 3.81
N VAL A 79 -10.28 -14.56 3.33
CA VAL A 79 -9.40 -13.75 2.46
C VAL A 79 -10.09 -13.41 1.15
N LYS A 80 -10.81 -14.36 0.52
CA LYS A 80 -11.56 -14.09 -0.72
C LYS A 80 -12.57 -12.95 -0.57
N ASN A 81 -13.16 -12.77 0.62
CA ASN A 81 -14.08 -11.67 0.90
C ASN A 81 -13.39 -10.29 0.97
N LEU A 82 -12.06 -10.23 0.93
CA LEU A 82 -11.31 -8.98 0.80
C LEU A 82 -11.22 -8.47 -0.65
N SER A 83 -11.89 -9.13 -1.61
CA SER A 83 -11.85 -8.71 -3.02
C SER A 83 -12.26 -7.26 -3.24
N ASP A 84 -13.15 -6.73 -2.40
CA ASP A 84 -13.60 -5.33 -2.46
C ASP A 84 -12.52 -4.32 -2.04
N GLU A 85 -11.51 -4.79 -1.29
CA GLU A 85 -10.38 -3.98 -0.84
C GLU A 85 -9.22 -3.97 -1.86
N VAL A 86 -9.30 -4.74 -2.96
CA VAL A 86 -8.23 -4.81 -3.99
C VAL A 86 -7.79 -3.45 -4.53
N PRO A 87 -8.70 -2.51 -4.87
CA PRO A 87 -8.28 -1.17 -5.30
C PRO A 87 -7.52 -0.39 -4.22
N PHE A 88 -7.74 -0.72 -2.95
CA PHE A 88 -7.03 -0.12 -1.82
C PHE A 88 -5.65 -0.75 -1.63
N PHE A 89 -5.53 -2.07 -1.80
CA PHE A 89 -4.25 -2.78 -1.81
C PHE A 89 -3.33 -2.26 -2.90
N GLU A 90 -3.87 -2.09 -4.12
CA GLU A 90 -3.13 -1.53 -5.25
C GLU A 90 -2.56 -0.15 -4.93
N LYS A 91 -3.37 0.74 -4.36
CA LYS A 91 -2.91 2.09 -3.96
C LYS A 91 -1.78 2.05 -2.95
N ALA A 92 -1.86 1.18 -1.95
CA ALA A 92 -0.83 1.06 -0.93
C ALA A 92 0.49 0.54 -1.54
N LEU A 93 0.42 -0.50 -2.37
CA LEU A 93 1.57 -1.08 -3.07
C LEU A 93 2.26 -0.05 -3.98
N MET A 94 1.48 0.64 -4.83
CA MET A 94 2.00 1.67 -5.74
C MET A 94 2.58 2.87 -4.97
N CYS A 95 1.98 3.25 -3.84
CA CYS A 95 2.53 4.31 -2.99
C CYS A 95 3.90 3.92 -2.47
N TYR A 96 4.07 2.67 -2.01
CA TYR A 96 5.35 2.22 -1.48
C TYR A 96 6.41 2.14 -2.59
N GLU A 97 6.09 1.53 -3.72
CA GLU A 97 6.96 1.47 -4.91
C GLU A 97 7.42 2.87 -5.32
N SER A 98 6.48 3.81 -5.47
CA SER A 98 6.78 5.17 -5.90
C SER A 98 7.69 5.93 -4.92
N ASP A 99 7.49 5.75 -3.61
CA ASP A 99 8.31 6.41 -2.60
C ASP A 99 9.71 5.79 -2.49
N ILE A 100 9.85 4.47 -2.70
CA ILE A 100 11.16 3.80 -2.84
C ILE A 100 11.91 4.36 -4.05
N ASP A 101 11.26 4.42 -5.22
CA ASP A 101 11.85 4.96 -6.44
C ASP A 101 12.28 6.42 -6.26
N LYS A 102 11.46 7.25 -5.60
CA LYS A 102 11.83 8.64 -5.31
C LYS A 102 13.01 8.72 -4.35
N ALA A 103 13.03 7.92 -3.28
CA ALA A 103 14.14 7.88 -2.35
C ALA A 103 15.44 7.48 -3.07
N GLN A 104 15.39 6.47 -3.94
CA GLN A 104 16.52 5.99 -4.71
C GLN A 104 17.02 6.99 -5.76
N ASN A 105 16.12 7.54 -6.56
CA ASN A 105 16.48 8.32 -7.75
C ASN A 105 16.79 9.79 -7.41
N THR A 106 16.18 10.34 -6.36
CA THR A 106 16.35 11.75 -5.99
C THR A 106 17.24 11.95 -4.76
N GLY A 107 17.36 10.95 -3.89
CA GLY A 107 18.03 11.10 -2.59
C GLY A 107 17.36 12.12 -1.67
N HIS A 108 16.15 12.58 -1.98
CA HIS A 108 15.50 13.65 -1.23
C HIS A 108 15.19 13.19 0.20
N GLU A 109 15.65 13.97 1.18
CA GLU A 109 15.64 13.63 2.61
C GLU A 109 14.27 13.14 3.11
N TYR A 110 13.18 13.79 2.69
CA TYR A 110 11.82 13.36 3.03
C TYR A 110 11.53 11.89 2.64
N PHE A 111 11.80 11.49 1.38
CA PHE A 111 11.49 10.13 0.92
C PHE A 111 12.45 9.11 1.53
N VAL A 112 13.72 9.46 1.71
CA VAL A 112 14.70 8.61 2.40
C VAL A 112 14.26 8.34 3.85
N LYS A 113 13.84 9.38 4.59
CA LYS A 113 13.30 9.24 5.95
C LYS A 113 12.00 8.44 5.99
N LEU A 114 11.14 8.62 5.01
CA LEU A 114 9.85 7.95 4.94
C LEU A 114 10.00 6.44 4.70
N VAL A 115 10.86 6.06 3.75
CA VAL A 115 11.15 4.66 3.40
C VAL A 115 11.98 3.98 4.49
N GLY A 116 12.93 4.69 5.11
CA GLY A 116 13.80 4.14 6.14
C GLY A 116 15.04 3.47 5.55
N ASP A 117 15.23 2.17 5.81
CA ASP A 117 16.34 1.42 5.24
C ASP A 117 16.14 1.21 3.73
N LEU A 118 16.82 2.03 2.94
CA LEU A 118 16.71 1.98 1.48
C LEU A 118 17.32 0.70 0.89
N ALA A 119 18.30 0.07 1.55
CA ALA A 119 18.87 -1.19 1.06
C ALA A 119 17.87 -2.32 1.22
N GLU A 120 17.19 -2.37 2.37
CA GLU A 120 16.12 -3.33 2.61
C GLU A 120 14.91 -3.07 1.69
N ALA A 121 14.45 -1.82 1.61
CA ALA A 121 13.25 -1.48 0.84
C ALA A 121 13.39 -1.74 -0.66
N LYS A 122 14.61 -1.68 -1.21
CA LYS A 122 14.87 -2.06 -2.62
C LYS A 122 14.55 -3.53 -2.90
N ASN A 123 14.76 -4.41 -1.94
CA ASN A 123 14.44 -5.84 -2.11
C ASN A 123 12.93 -6.06 -2.22
N ASP A 124 12.12 -5.13 -1.72
CA ASP A 124 10.67 -5.20 -1.82
C ASP A 124 10.15 -4.87 -3.23
N LEU A 125 10.91 -4.17 -4.08
CA LEU A 125 10.42 -3.71 -5.40
C LEU A 125 9.93 -4.85 -6.29
N ASP A 126 10.67 -5.96 -6.36
CA ASP A 126 10.27 -7.11 -7.16
C ASP A 126 9.06 -7.83 -6.55
N ILE A 127 8.98 -7.87 -5.22
CA ILE A 127 7.84 -8.45 -4.48
C ILE A 127 6.58 -7.59 -4.72
N ILE A 128 6.70 -6.26 -4.71
CA ILE A 128 5.59 -5.33 -4.97
C ILE A 128 5.07 -5.52 -6.41
N LYS A 129 5.95 -5.65 -7.41
CA LYS A 129 5.54 -5.91 -8.80
C LYS A 129 4.77 -7.23 -8.93
N ILE A 130 5.24 -8.29 -8.26
CA ILE A 130 4.54 -9.57 -8.21
C ILE A 130 3.18 -9.40 -7.53
N ALA A 131 3.13 -8.70 -6.39
CA ALA A 131 1.90 -8.44 -5.66
C ALA A 131 0.87 -7.69 -6.51
N LEU A 132 1.27 -6.58 -7.15
CA LEU A 132 0.41 -5.78 -8.03
C LEU A 132 -0.20 -6.59 -9.18
N LYS A 133 0.54 -7.56 -9.71
CA LYS A 133 0.02 -8.49 -10.71
C LYS A 133 -0.98 -9.47 -10.08
N LYS A 134 -0.58 -10.17 -9.03
CA LYS A 134 -1.33 -11.26 -8.40
C LYS A 134 -2.66 -10.81 -7.78
N ILE A 135 -2.69 -9.64 -7.12
CA ILE A 135 -3.93 -9.13 -6.49
C ILE A 135 -5.00 -8.76 -7.51
N LYS A 136 -4.67 -8.66 -8.80
CA LYS A 136 -5.63 -8.35 -9.87
C LYS A 136 -6.11 -9.60 -10.62
N GLU A 137 -5.65 -10.79 -10.25
CA GLU A 137 -6.04 -12.04 -10.92
C GLU A 137 -7.41 -12.53 -10.44
N TYR A 138 -8.29 -12.84 -11.40
CA TYR A 138 -9.61 -13.44 -11.17
C TYR A 138 -9.80 -14.62 -12.11
N SER A 139 -10.45 -15.67 -11.62
CA SER A 139 -10.96 -16.79 -12.43
C SER A 139 -12.43 -16.57 -12.77
N GLU A 140 -12.85 -17.09 -13.93
CA GLU A 140 -14.27 -17.27 -14.27
C GLU A 140 -14.95 -18.34 -13.38
#